data_AF-A0A6M1U8V5-F1
#
_entry.id   AF-A0A6M1U8V5-F1
#
_cell.length_a   1.000
_cell.length_b   1.000
_cell.length_c   1.000
_cell.angle_alpha   90.00
_cell.angle_beta   90.00
_cell.angle_gamma   90.00
#
_symmetry.space_group_name_H-M   'P 1'
#
loop_
_entity.id
_entity.type
_entity.pdbx_description
1 polymer ?
#
loop_
_entity_poly.entity_id
_entity_poly.type
_entity_poly.pdbx_seq_one_letter_code
_entity_poly.pdbx_strand_id
1 'polypeptide(L)' 'MEEQTIDYHLSRALFHLETALNLSVRTILEDEAAKRPVGSQWEMFLGEFFGHVREKGKKSRINLLQFISFPRIR' A
#
# COMPACT_ATOMS: atom_id res chain seq x y z
N MET A 1 -2.07 17.60 17.80
CA MET A 1 -1.01 16.63 18.21
C MET A 1 -1.32 15.19 17.75
N GLU A 2 -2.28 14.99 16.84
CA GLU A 2 -2.71 13.65 16.36
C GLU A 2 -1.92 13.16 15.14
N GLU A 3 -1.23 14.05 14.42
CA GLU A 3 -0.44 13.73 13.22
C GLU A 3 0.83 12.90 13.48
N GLN A 4 1.05 12.43 14.72
CA GLN A 4 2.28 11.74 15.12
C GLN A 4 2.08 10.25 15.47
N THR A 5 0.84 9.74 15.42
CA THR A 5 0.60 8.32 15.74
C THR A 5 0.73 7.44 14.49
N ILE A 6 1.15 6.19 14.71
CA ILE A 6 1.18 5.18 13.64
C ILE A 6 -0.23 5.00 13.05
N ASP A 7 -1.25 4.98 13.89
CA ASP A 7 -2.65 4.84 13.48
C ASP A 7 -3.12 5.96 12.55
N TYR A 8 -2.80 7.22 12.87
CA TYR A 8 -3.12 8.36 12.01
C TYR A 8 -2.54 8.20 10.60
N HIS A 9 -1.25 7.85 10.51
CA HIS A 9 -0.60 7.68 9.21
C HIS A 9 -1.11 6.45 8.45
N LEU A 10 -1.42 5.35 9.13
CA LEU A 10 -2.02 4.17 8.49
C LEU A 10 -3.43 4.48 7.96
N SER A 11 -4.24 5.22 8.72
CA SER A 11 -5.57 5.67 8.28
C SER A 11 -5.48 6.59 7.06
N ARG A 12 -4.56 7.56 7.06
CA ARG A 12 -4.29 8.42 5.90
C ARG A 12 -3.82 7.63 4.68
N ALA A 13 -2.95 6.64 4.87
CA ALA A 13 -2.51 5.77 3.78
C ALA A 13 -3.67 4.97 3.18
N LEU A 14 -4.57 4.44 4.02
CA LEU A 14 -5.78 3.73 3.55
C LEU A 14 -6.73 4.65 2.77
N PHE A 15 -6.92 5.90 3.21
CA PHE A 15 -7.72 6.88 2.47
C PHE A 15 -7.18 7.15 1.05
N HIS A 16 -5.85 7.31 0.93
CA HIS A 16 -5.23 7.49 -0.37
C HIS A 16 -5.28 6.20 -1.23
N LEU A 17 -5.15 5.04 -0.59
CA LEU A 17 -5.27 3.74 -1.26
C LEU A 17 -6.68 3.52 -1.84
N GLU A 18 -7.72 3.85 -1.07
CA GLU A 18 -9.11 3.77 -1.53
C GLU A 18 -9.35 4.66 -2.75
N THR A 19 -8.82 5.89 -2.72
CA THR A 19 -8.90 6.81 -3.87
C THR A 19 -8.21 6.21 -5.11
N ALA A 20 -7.01 5.65 -4.94
CA ALA A 20 -6.26 5.04 -6.04
C ALA A 20 -6.98 3.80 -6.61
N LEU A 21 -7.60 2.98 -5.76
CA LEU A 21 -8.40 1.82 -6.18
C LEU A 21 -9.60 2.25 -7.03
N ASN A 22 -10.37 3.22 -6.55
CA ASN A 22 -11.55 3.73 -7.26
C ASN A 22 -11.18 4.32 -8.62
N LEU A 23 -10.11 5.11 -8.68
CA LEU A 23 -9.60 5.66 -9.95
C LEU A 23 -9.09 4.55 -10.89
N SER A 24 -8.35 3.57 -10.38
CA SER A 24 -7.85 2.45 -11.17
C SER A 24 -8.97 1.68 -11.86
N VAL A 25 -10.02 1.33 -11.10
CA VAL A 25 -11.18 0.61 -11.63
C VAL A 25 -11.91 1.47 -12.66
N ARG A 26 -12.18 2.73 -12.35
CA ARG A 26 -12.85 3.66 -13.27
C ARG A 26 -12.07 3.79 -14.58
N THR A 27 -10.76 4.01 -14.52
CA THR A 27 -9.90 4.16 -15.70
C THR A 27 -9.92 2.90 -16.56
N ILE A 28 -9.89 1.71 -15.95
CA ILE A 28 -9.95 0.43 -16.68
C ILE A 28 -11.33 0.21 -17.33
N LEU A 29 -12.41 0.61 -16.67
CA LEU A 29 -13.77 0.50 -17.22
C LEU A 29 -13.98 1.48 -18.39
N GLU A 30 -13.35 2.66 -18.34
CA GLU A 30 -13.40 3.66 -19.41
C GLU A 30 -12.49 3.29 -20.59
N ASP A 31 -11.35 2.65 -20.33
CA ASP A 31 -10.38 2.19 -21.33
C ASP A 31 -9.72 0.86 -20.93
N GLU A 32 -10.13 -0.22 -21.60
CA GLU A 32 -9.58 -1.57 -21.43
C GLU A 32 -8.07 -1.65 -21.72
N ALA A 33 -7.53 -0.79 -22.60
CA ALA A 33 -6.09 -0.74 -22.87
C ALA A 33 -5.29 -0.21 -21.67
N ALA A 34 -5.93 0.51 -20.75
CA ALA A 34 -5.31 1.03 -19.54
C ALA A 34 -4.99 -0.05 -18.48
N LYS A 35 -5.51 -1.29 -18.64
CA LYS A 35 -5.23 -2.41 -17.71
C LYS A 35 -3.74 -2.62 -17.46
N ARG A 36 -2.94 -2.63 -18.52
CA ARG A 36 -1.50 -2.88 -18.42
C ARG A 36 -0.75 -1.71 -17.76
N PRO A 37 -0.93 -0.45 -18.17
CA PRO A 37 -0.37 0.71 -17.47
C PRO A 37 -0.75 0.77 -15.99
N VAL A 38 -2.04 0.64 -15.66
CA VAL A 38 -2.53 0.68 -14.28
C VAL A 38 -1.93 -0.47 -13.46
N GLY A 39 -1.87 -1.68 -14.02
CA GLY A 39 -1.20 -2.82 -13.37
C GLY A 39 0.28 -2.53 -13.05
N SER A 40 1.01 -1.92 -13.99
CA SER A 40 2.42 -1.57 -13.77
C SER A 40 2.61 -0.52 -12.66
N GLN A 41 1.67 0.42 -12.51
CA GLN A 41 1.69 1.38 -11.40
C GLN A 41 1.49 0.69 -10.05
N TRP A 42 0.58 -0.28 -9.98
CA TRP A 42 0.36 -1.10 -8.78
C TRP A 42 1.58 -1.96 -8.44
N GLU A 43 2.22 -2.57 -9.44
CA GLU A 43 3.45 -3.35 -9.25
C GLU A 43 4.57 -2.48 -8.66
N MET A 44 4.76 -1.27 -9.20
CA MET A 44 5.76 -0.33 -8.70
C MET A 44 5.46 0.07 -7.24
N PHE A 45 4.23 0.47 -6.94
CA PHE A 45 3.82 0.86 -5.59
C PHE A 45 4.02 -0.28 -4.57
N LEU A 46 3.56 -1.49 -4.88
CA LEU A 46 3.71 -2.64 -3.99
C LEU A 46 5.19 -3.00 -3.81
N GLY A 47 5.99 -2.93 -4.88
CA GLY A 47 7.43 -3.15 -4.84
C GLY A 47 8.13 -2.17 -3.89
N GLU A 48 7.84 -0.88 -4.01
CA GLU A 48 8.38 0.17 -3.12
C GLU A 48 7.91 -0.01 -1.68
N PHE A 49 6.62 -0.26 -1.45
CA PHE A 49 6.06 -0.47 -0.11
C PHE A 49 6.74 -1.64 0.62
N PHE A 50 6.78 -2.83 0.00
CA PHE A 50 7.46 -3.98 0.61
C PHE A 50 8.98 -3.77 0.71
N GLY A 51 9.57 -3.02 -0.23
CA GLY A 51 10.96 -2.58 -0.17
C GLY A 51 11.24 -1.77 1.10
N HIS A 52 10.41 -0.76 1.39
CA HIS A 52 10.53 0.08 2.58
C HIS A 52 10.34 -0.71 3.88
N VAL A 53 9.35 -1.60 3.95
CA VAL A 53 9.12 -2.46 5.13
C VAL A 53 10.36 -3.32 5.41
N ARG A 54 10.92 -3.97 4.38
CA ARG A 54 12.12 -4.80 4.51
C ARG A 54 13.34 -3.98 4.90
N GLU A 55 13.54 -2.83 4.26
CA GLU A 55 14.71 -1.97 4.50
C GLU A 55 14.69 -1.39 5.91
N LYS A 56 13.53 -0.96 6.40
CA LYS A 56 13.37 -0.54 7.79
C LYS A 56 13.65 -1.69 8.74
N GLY A 57 13.14 -2.90 8.46
CA GLY A 57 13.41 -4.07 9.28
C GLY A 57 14.88 -4.48 9.34
N LYS A 58 15.62 -4.38 8.23
CA LYS A 58 17.06 -4.60 8.20
C LYS A 58 17.81 -3.58 9.07
N LYS A 59 17.48 -2.29 8.94
CA LYS A 59 18.15 -1.20 9.66
C LYS A 59 17.86 -1.20 11.16
N SER A 60 16.63 -1.48 11.56
CA SER A 60 16.20 -1.46 12.97
C SER A 60 16.36 -2.81 13.66
N ARG A 61 16.57 -3.90 12.91
CA ARG A 61 16.44 -5.30 13.39
C ARG A 61 15.04 -5.63 13.91
N ILE A 62 14.02 -4.88 13.49
CA ILE A 62 12.61 -5.08 13.87
C ILE A 62 11.81 -5.46 12.62
N ASN A 63 11.40 -6.72 12.51
CA ASN A 63 10.55 -7.18 11.40
C ASN A 63 9.08 -6.88 11.69
N LEU A 64 8.52 -5.80 11.13
CA LEU A 64 7.10 -5.44 11.34
C LEU A 64 6.14 -6.56 10.95
N LEU A 65 6.47 -7.35 9.91
CA LEU A 65 5.61 -8.43 9.44
C LEU A 65 5.47 -9.56 10.46
N GLN A 66 6.42 -9.72 11.39
CA GLN A 66 6.36 -10.76 12.43
C GLN A 66 5.30 -10.46 13.51
N PHE A 67 4.90 -9.20 13.64
CA PHE A 67 3.84 -8.78 14.59
C PHE A 67 2.45 -8.86 13.96
N ILE A 68 2.37 -9.11 12.65
CA ILE A 68 1.12 -9.23 11.92
C ILE A 68 0.70 -10.70 11.92
N SER A 69 -0.54 -10.93 12.34
CA SER A 69 -1.16 -12.23 12.20
C SER A 69 -1.90 -12.28 10.87
N PHE A 70 -1.19 -12.72 9.82
CA PHE A 70 -1.78 -12.85 8.48
C PHE A 70 -3.07 -13.66 8.43
N PRO A 71 -3.25 -14.76 9.20
CA PRO A 71 -4.53 -15.47 9.25
C PRO A 71 -5.72 -14.63 9.78
N ARG A 72 -5.45 -13.51 10.45
CA ARG A 72 -6.48 -12.57 10.94
C ARG A 72 -6.81 -11.45 9.95
N ILE A 73 -6.07 -11.32 8.86
CA ILE A 73 -6.39 -10.40 7.77
C ILE A 73 -7.45 -11.08 6.89
N ARG A 74 -8.63 -10.48 6.78
CA ARG A 74 -9.75 -10.96 5.96
C ARG A 74 -9.73 -10.33 4.59
#